data_AF-A6IIJ8-F1
#
_entry.id   AF-A6IIJ8-F1
#
_cell.length_a   1.000
_cell.length_b   1.000
_cell.length_c   1.000
_cell.angle_alpha   90.00
_cell.angle_beta   90.00
_cell.angle_gamma   90.00
#
_symmetry.space_group_name_H-M   'P 1'
#
loop_
_entity.id
_entity.type
_entity.pdbx_description
1 polymer ?
#
loop_
_entity_poly.entity_id
_entity_poly.type
_entity_poly.pdbx_seq_one_letter_code
_entity_poly.pdbx_strand_id
1 'polypeptide(L)' 'MRRQQVLLLYRKILRAIKQIPSDSDRKYLQDWAREEFKRNKSATEE' A
#
# COMPACT_ATOMS: atom_id res chain seq x y z
N MET A 1 -9.74 2.87 12.49
CA MET A 1 -8.53 1.99 12.56
C MET A 1 -7.35 2.70 13.26
N ARG A 2 -6.51 2.02 14.08
CA ARG A 2 -5.31 2.67 14.68
C ARG A 2 -4.22 2.90 13.62
N ARG A 3 -3.64 4.10 13.57
CA ARG A 3 -2.56 4.51 12.62
C ARG A 3 -1.43 3.48 12.49
N GLN A 4 -1.04 2.84 13.58
CA GLN A 4 0.04 1.86 13.59
C GLN A 4 -0.33 0.56 12.84
N GLN A 5 -1.58 0.11 12.91
CA GLN A 5 -2.05 -1.07 12.17
C GLN A 5 -2.06 -0.81 10.66
N VAL A 6 -2.49 0.39 10.25
CA VAL A 6 -2.47 0.83 8.84
C VAL A 6 -1.04 0.86 8.29
N LEU A 7 -0.09 1.42 9.06
CA LEU A 7 1.33 1.45 8.65
C LEU A 7 1.96 0.05 8.57
N LEU A 8 1.58 -0.86 9.46
CA LEU A 8 2.03 -2.25 9.41
C LEU A 8 1.49 -2.96 8.16
N LEU A 9 0.20 -2.77 7.86
CA LEU A 9 -0.42 -3.32 6.66
C LEU A 9 0.25 -2.79 5.38
N TYR A 10 0.48 -1.47 5.31
CA TYR A 10 1.19 -0.84 4.19
C TYR A 10 2.56 -1.48 3.93
N ARG A 11 3.36 -1.68 4.99
CA ARG A 11 4.67 -2.31 4.87
C ARG A 11 4.59 -3.77 4.41
N LYS A 12 3.57 -4.53 4.86
CA LYS A 12 3.35 -5.91 4.41
C LYS A 12 3.02 -5.95 2.90
N ILE A 13 2.15 -5.06 2.44
CA ILE A 13 1.79 -4.93 1.02
C ILE A 13 3.03 -4.61 0.18
N LEU A 14 3.82 -3.61 0.57
CA LEU A 14 5.04 -3.26 -0.18
C LEU A 14 6.07 -4.40 -0.22
N ARG A 15 6.17 -5.20 0.85
CA ARG A 15 7.05 -6.39 0.87
C ARG A 15 6.56 -7.49 -0.07
N ALA A 16 5.25 -7.69 -0.19
CA ALA A 16 4.68 -8.65 -1.13
C ALA A 16 4.94 -8.21 -2.58
N ILE A 17 4.73 -6.92 -2.89
CA ILE A 17 4.95 -6.38 -4.24
C ILE A 17 6.41 -6.56 -4.69
N LYS A 18 7.39 -6.45 -3.77
CA LYS A 18 8.81 -6.68 -4.10
C LYS A 18 9.14 -8.10 -4.56
N GLN A 19 8.31 -9.09 -4.23
CA GLN A 19 8.53 -10.49 -4.62
C GLN A 19 8.04 -10.78 -6.04
N ILE A 20 7.37 -9.83 -6.69
CA ILE A 20 6.87 -9.99 -8.05
C ILE A 20 8.05 -9.95 -9.02
N PRO A 21 8.22 -10.96 -9.89
CA PRO A 21 9.36 -11.04 -10.81
C PRO A 21 9.29 -10.00 -11.93
N SER A 22 8.09 -9.59 -12.33
CA SER A 22 7.85 -8.57 -13.34
C SER A 22 8.09 -7.17 -12.78
N ASP A 23 9.04 -6.45 -13.37
CA ASP A 23 9.33 -5.07 -12.96
C ASP A 23 8.21 -4.09 -13.32
N SER A 24 7.48 -4.32 -14.42
CA SER A 24 6.32 -3.50 -14.80
C SER A 24 5.19 -3.63 -13.79
N ASP A 25 4.90 -4.86 -13.36
CA ASP A 25 3.82 -5.12 -12.39
C ASP A 25 4.21 -4.62 -11.01
N ARG A 26 5.49 -4.79 -10.64
CA ARG A 26 6.04 -4.26 -9.39
C ARG A 26 5.89 -2.73 -9.33
N LYS A 27 6.22 -2.03 -10.43
CA LYS A 27 6.10 -0.57 -10.52
C LYS A 27 4.63 -0.14 -10.44
N TYR A 28 3.77 -0.74 -11.26
CA TYR A 28 2.34 -0.46 -11.27
C TYR A 28 1.70 -0.62 -9.88
N LEU A 29 1.97 -1.74 -9.20
CA LEU A 29 1.40 -2.01 -7.89
C LEU A 29 1.96 -1.12 -6.78
N GLN A 30 3.23 -0.70 -6.86
CA GLN A 30 3.79 0.27 -5.92
C GLN A 30 3.12 1.63 -6.06
N ASP A 31 2.91 2.08 -7.29
CA ASP A 31 2.28 3.37 -7.57
C ASP A 31 0.80 3.35 -7.15
N TRP A 32 0.07 2.29 -7.51
CA TRP A 32 -1.30 2.07 -7.05
C TRP A 32 -1.42 2.05 -5.52
N ALA A 33 -0.57 1.29 -4.82
CA ALA A 33 -0.61 1.22 -3.37
C ALA A 33 -0.30 2.59 -2.70
N ARG A 34 0.57 3.41 -3.30
CA ARG A 34 0.83 4.77 -2.79
C ARG A 34 -0.39 5.66 -2.95
N GLU A 35 -1.05 5.61 -4.10
CA GLU A 35 -2.25 6.39 -4.35
C GLU A 35 -3.40 6.00 -3.43
N GLU A 36 -3.66 4.71 -3.27
CA GLU A 36 -4.74 4.23 -2.41
C GLU A 36 -4.56 4.66 -0.95
N PHE A 37 -3.35 4.58 -0.41
CA PHE A 37 -3.08 5.04 0.96
C PHE A 37 -3.10 6.57 1.09
N LYS A 38 -2.84 7.30 0.00
CA LYS A 38 -3.00 8.77 -0.03
C LYS A 38 -4.48 9.17 -0.08
N ARG A 39 -5.30 8.49 -0.90
CA ARG A 39 -6.76 8.71 -1.01
C ARG A 39 -7.45 8.41 0.32
N ASN A 40 -7.04 7.34 0.99
CA ASN A 40 -7.61 6.92 2.27
C ASN A 40 -6.98 7.61 3.50
N LYS A 41 -6.05 8.56 3.32
CA LYS A 41 -5.38 9.25 4.45
C LYS A 41 -6.37 10.03 5.33
N SER A 42 -7.44 10.56 4.74
CA SER A 42 -8.54 11.25 5.41
C SER A 42 -9.84 10.45 5.41
N ALA A 43 -9.82 9.21 4.90
CA ALA A 43 -10.95 8.32 4.99
C ALA A 43 -11.10 7.94 6.47
N THR A 44 -12.04 8.60 7.11
CA THR A 44 -12.53 8.22 8.43
C THR A 44 -13.64 7.23 8.12
N GLU A 45 -13.35 5.93 8.24
CA GLU A 45 -14.43 4.95 8.39
C GLU A 45 -15.10 5.29 9.72
N GLU A 46 -16.30 5.86 9.63
CA GLU A 46 -17.25 6.05 10.72
C GLU A 46 -17.64 4.69 11.33
#